data_AF-A0A242AMF4-F1
#
_entry.id   AF-A0A242AMF4-F1
#
_cell.length_a   1.000
_cell.length_b   1.000
_cell.length_c   1.000
_cell.angle_alpha   90.00
_cell.angle_beta   90.00
_cell.angle_gamma   90.00
#
_symmetry.space_group_name_H-M   'P 1'
#
loop_
_entity.id
_entity.type
_entity.pdbx_description
1 polymer ?
#
loop_
_entity_poly.entity_id
_entity_poly.type
_entity_poly.pdbx_seq_one_letter_code
_entity_poly.pdbx_strand_id
1 'polypeptide(L)' 'MNEKKSKRGGLLAKQAGRYKGCQTEYAPDSKGPQKRLIYQTVVERLKQGDTVAEIAKEHGLSRSIVYKIKKANSL' A
#
# COMPACT_ATOMS: atom_id res chain seq x y z
N MET A 1 -32.41 34.52 -8.15
CA MET A 1 -31.62 34.00 -7.01
C MET A 1 -30.96 32.72 -7.50
N ASN A 2 -29.76 32.78 -8.09
CA ASN A 2 -28.46 32.82 -7.39
C ASN A 2 -28.41 31.63 -6.41
N GLU A 3 -27.55 30.63 -6.52
CA GLU A 3 -26.11 30.79 -6.73
C GLU A 3 -25.44 29.43 -7.00
N LYS A 4 -24.37 29.54 -7.79
CA LYS A 4 -23.35 28.54 -8.06
C LYS A 4 -22.76 27.91 -6.79
N LYS A 5 -22.21 26.70 -7.00
CA LYS A 5 -21.05 26.06 -6.34
C LYS A 5 -21.36 24.86 -5.44
N SER A 6 -21.70 23.73 -6.07
CA SER A 6 -21.22 22.43 -5.58
C SER A 6 -19.83 22.14 -6.16
N LYS A 7 -18.83 22.94 -5.75
CA LYS A 7 -17.40 22.71 -6.06
C LYS A 7 -16.49 22.89 -4.83
N ARG A 8 -17.03 23.24 -3.66
CA ARG A 8 -16.24 23.60 -2.47
C ARG A 8 -15.80 22.38 -1.62
N GLY A 9 -16.43 21.21 -1.79
CA GLY A 9 -16.08 20.01 -1.01
C GLY A 9 -14.76 19.35 -1.41
N GLY A 10 -14.34 19.43 -2.68
CA GLY A 10 -13.13 18.75 -3.17
C GLY A 10 -11.82 19.54 -3.00
N LEU A 11 -11.90 20.86 -2.84
CA LEU A 11 -10.72 21.75 -2.79
C LEU A 11 -10.02 21.73 -1.43
N LEU A 12 -10.78 21.62 -0.33
CA LEU A 12 -10.23 21.54 1.03
C LEU A 12 -9.45 20.23 1.26
N ALA A 13 -9.95 19.11 0.73
CA ALA A 13 -9.30 17.81 0.86
C ALA A 13 -8.01 17.69 0.02
N LYS A 14 -7.94 18.39 -1.13
CA LYS A 14 -6.75 18.43 -1.99
C LYS A 14 -5.63 19.26 -1.39
N GLN A 15 -5.94 20.39 -0.74
CA GLN A 15 -4.93 21.24 -0.09
C GLN A 15 -4.31 20.62 1.17
N ALA A 16 -5.00 19.70 1.84
CA ALA A 16 -4.48 19.01 3.03
C ALA A 16 -3.41 17.94 2.75
N GLY A 17 -2.97 17.75 1.49
CA GLY A 17 -1.96 16.75 1.12
C GLY A 17 -2.39 15.29 1.38
N ARG A 18 -3.67 15.07 1.67
CA ARG A 18 -4.26 13.76 2.07
C ARG A 18 -4.86 12.97 0.92
N TYR A 19 -4.69 13.40 -0.34
CA TYR A 19 -5.02 12.57 -1.49
C TYR A 19 -3.77 11.88 -2.02
N LYS A 20 -3.29 10.86 -1.28
CA LYS A 20 -2.13 10.03 -1.65
C LYS A 20 -2.55 8.80 -2.45
N GLY A 21 -3.31 8.96 -3.55
CA GLY A 21 -3.73 7.84 -4.41
C GLY A 21 -4.35 6.65 -3.67
N CYS A 22 -4.38 5.47 -4.30
CA CYS A 22 -4.73 4.23 -3.61
C CYS A 22 -3.62 3.92 -2.58
N GLN A 23 -3.93 4.01 -1.29
CA GLN A 23 -2.98 3.63 -0.24
C GLN A 23 -2.55 2.19 -0.46
N THR A 24 -1.24 1.93 -0.51
CA THR A 24 -0.71 0.59 -0.67
C THR A 24 -1.32 -0.31 0.40
N GLU A 25 -2.11 -1.30 -0.01
CA GLU A 25 -2.86 -2.16 0.94
C GLU A 25 -1.95 -2.88 1.94
N TYR A 26 -0.70 -3.11 1.54
CA TYR A 26 0.36 -3.72 2.32
C TYR A 26 1.40 -2.65 2.68
N ALA A 27 1.34 -2.20 3.93
CA ALA A 27 2.21 -1.17 4.49
C ALA A 27 2.50 -1.51 5.97
N PRO A 28 3.61 -1.02 6.54
CA PRO A 28 3.94 -1.28 7.94
C PRO A 28 2.89 -0.72 8.91
N ASP A 29 2.22 0.37 8.50
CA ASP A 29 1.13 1.04 9.24
C ASP A 29 -0.26 0.75 8.64
N SER A 30 -0.42 -0.37 7.90
CA SER A 30 -1.73 -0.75 7.37
C SER A 30 -2.72 -0.99 8.51
N LYS A 31 -3.93 -0.43 8.39
CA LYS A 31 -4.98 -0.50 9.42
C LYS A 31 -5.41 -1.94 9.74
N GLY A 32 -5.23 -2.87 8.80
CA GLY A 32 -5.61 -4.27 8.96
C GLY A 32 -4.48 -5.09 9.58
N PRO A 33 -4.70 -5.80 10.70
CA PRO A 33 -3.66 -6.59 11.36
C PRO A 33 -3.11 -7.70 10.45
N GLN A 34 -3.96 -8.34 9.64
CA GLN A 34 -3.54 -9.39 8.70
C GLN A 34 -2.63 -8.85 7.59
N LYS A 35 -2.98 -7.70 7.00
CA LYS A 35 -2.17 -7.10 5.93
C LYS A 35 -0.81 -6.61 6.45
N ARG A 36 -0.77 -6.11 7.69
CA ARG A 36 0.46 -5.72 8.38
C ARG A 36 1.37 -6.92 8.65
N LEU A 37 0.80 -8.02 9.14
CA LEU A 37 1.55 -9.25 9.38
C LEU A 37 2.16 -9.79 8.08
N ILE A 38 1.36 -9.89 7.01
CA ILE A 38 1.84 -10.32 5.70
C ILE A 38 2.97 -9.42 5.19
N TYR A 39 2.86 -8.10 5.34
CA TYR A 39 3.92 -7.16 4.95
C TYR A 39 5.22 -7.44 5.70
N GLN A 40 5.16 -7.60 7.03
CA GLN A 40 6.33 -7.87 7.87
C GLN A 40 7.00 -9.19 7.46
N THR A 41 6.21 -10.26 7.33
CA THR A 41 6.72 -11.58 6.93
C THR A 41 7.38 -11.54 5.55
N VAL A 42 6.75 -10.87 4.56
CA VAL A 42 7.33 -10.71 3.21
C VAL A 42 8.67 -9.96 3.26
N VAL A 43 8.76 -8.89 4.06
CA VAL A 43 10.01 -8.12 4.21
C VAL A 43 11.11 -8.96 4.87
N GLU A 44 10.78 -9.75 5.89
CA GLU A 44 11.74 -10.65 6.54
C GLU A 44 12.25 -11.73 5.58
N ARG A 45 11.35 -12.40 4.86
CA ARG A 45 11.69 -13.42 3.84
C ARG A 45 12.58 -12.84 2.73
N LEU A 46 12.26 -11.63 2.25
CA LEU A 46 13.09 -10.94 1.26
C LEU A 46 14.50 -10.64 1.79
N LYS A 47 14.65 -10.33 3.09
CA LYS A 47 15.96 -10.13 3.73
C LYS A 47 16.72 -11.44 3.95
N GLN A 48 16.00 -12.55 4.16
CA GLN A 48 16.59 -13.89 4.26
C GLN A 48 17.11 -14.42 2.92
N GLY A 49 16.74 -13.78 1.80
CA GLY A 49 17.18 -14.14 0.45
C GLY A 49 16.22 -15.06 -0.29
N ASP A 50 15.01 -15.29 0.25
CA ASP A 50 13.97 -16.07 -0.42
C ASP A 50 13.55 -15.46 -1.76
N THR A 51 13.15 -16.30 -2.70
CA THR A 51 12.74 -15.82 -4.01
C THR A 51 11.34 -15.20 -3.97
N VAL A 52 11.14 -14.13 -4.76
CA VAL A 52 9.85 -13.44 -4.90
C VAL A 52 8.72 -14.40 -5.30
N ALA A 53 9.04 -15.44 -6.09
CA ALA A 53 8.06 -16.40 -6.57
C ALA A 53 7.57 -17.36 -5.46
N GLU A 54 8.45 -17.77 -4.56
CA GLU A 54 8.11 -18.66 -3.44
C GLU A 54 7.27 -17.93 -2.41
N ILE A 55 7.68 -16.72 -2.01
CA ILE A 55 6.94 -15.87 -1.07
C ILE A 55 5.52 -15.59 -1.58
N ALA A 56 5.38 -15.32 -2.88
CA ALA A 56 4.08 -15.09 -3.51
C ALA A 56 3.18 -16.33 -3.44
N LYS A 57 3.72 -17.53 -3.71
CA LYS A 57 2.97 -18.79 -3.65
C LYS A 57 2.57 -19.14 -2.22
N GLU A 58 3.47 -18.99 -1.25
CA GLU A 58 3.22 -19.30 0.17
C GLU A 58 2.06 -18.48 0.74
N HIS A 59 2.03 -17.18 0.44
CA HIS A 59 1.00 -16.28 0.96
C HIS A 59 -0.19 -16.07 0.02
N GLY A 60 -0.26 -16.78 -1.10
CA GLY A 60 -1.33 -16.61 -2.11
C GLY A 60 -1.39 -15.20 -2.71
N LEU A 61 -0.26 -14.50 -2.76
CA LEU A 61 -0.17 -13.14 -3.27
C LEU A 61 0.23 -13.12 -4.74
N SER A 62 -0.11 -12.04 -5.42
CA SER A 62 0.46 -11.75 -6.74
C SER A 62 1.93 -11.34 -6.59
N ARG A 63 2.80 -11.84 -7.48
CA ARG A 63 4.24 -11.43 -7.53
C ARG A 63 4.40 -9.91 -7.61
N SER A 64 3.49 -9.22 -8.28
CA SER A 64 3.47 -7.75 -8.39
C SER A 64 3.34 -7.05 -7.03
N ILE A 65 2.64 -7.64 -6.06
CA ILE A 65 2.55 -7.11 -4.69
C ILE A 65 3.89 -7.26 -3.98
N VAL A 66 4.51 -8.43 -4.08
CA VAL A 66 5.84 -8.69 -3.48
C VAL A 66 6.90 -7.76 -4.10
N TYR A 67 6.87 -7.54 -5.42
CA TYR A 67 7.74 -6.57 -6.08
C TYR A 67 7.48 -5.12 -5.63
N LYS A 68 6.23 -4.73 -5.40
CA LYS A 68 5.90 -3.41 -4.85
C LYS A 68 6.47 -3.23 -3.44
N ILE A 69 6.36 -4.26 -2.59
CA ILE A 69 6.93 -4.26 -1.24
C ILE A 69 8.46 -4.19 -1.31
N LYS A 70 9.08 -5.01 -2.16
CA LYS A 70 10.52 -5.01 -2.40
C LYS A 70 11.02 -3.62 -2.81
N LYS A 71 10.40 -3.03 -3.85
CA LYS A 71 10.73 -1.68 -4.34
C LYS A 71 10.50 -0.59 -3.30
N ALA A 72 9.45 -0.70 -2.49
CA ALA A 72 9.14 0.27 -1.44
C ALA A 72 10.17 0.26 -0.30
N ASN A 73 10.81 -0.88 -0.04
CA ASN A 73 11.86 -1.02 0.98
C ASN A 73 13.29 -0.94 0.41
N SER A 74 13.43 -0.74 -0.91
CA SER A 74 14.72 -0.73 -1.63
C SER A 74 15.59 -1.96 -1.35
N LEU A 75 14.94 -3.12 -1.16
CA LEU A 75 15.55 -4.46 -1.08
C LEU A 75 15.65 -5.07 -2.49
#